data_AF-G1FKG4-F1
#
_entry.id   AF-G1FKG4-F1
#
_cell.length_a   1.000
_cell.length_b   1.000
_cell.length_c   1.000
_cell.angle_alpha   90.00
_cell.angle_beta   90.00
_cell.angle_gamma   90.00
#
_symmetry.space_group_name_H-M   'P 1'
#
loop_
_entity.id
_entity.type
_entity.pdbx_description
1 polymer ?
#
loop_
_entity_poly.entity_id
_entity_poly.type
_entity_poly.pdbx_seq_one_letter_code
_entity_poly.pdbx_strand_id
1 'polypeptide(L)'
;MAMMLELVKNGPMAVAFEVYPDFMIYKEGIYHHTGLADSFNPFELTNHAVLLVGYGRCHKTGQKYWIVKNSWGTDWGEDGYFRIRRGSDECSIESIAVAANPIPKL
;
A
#
# COMPACT_ATOMS: atom_id res chain seq x y z
N MET A 1 -11.49 -5.21 -6.00
CA MET A 1 -11.25 -5.81 -7.34
C MET A 1 -10.84 -4.76 -8.38
N ALA A 2 -11.45 -3.57 -8.41
CA ALA A 2 -11.13 -2.51 -9.37
C ALA A 2 -9.63 -2.15 -9.43
N MET A 3 -8.97 -1.99 -8.28
CA MET A 3 -7.52 -1.69 -8.22
C MET A 3 -6.65 -2.77 -8.90
N MET A 4 -6.94 -4.07 -8.71
CA MET A 4 -6.16 -5.11 -9.39
C MET A 4 -6.34 -5.05 -10.91
N LEU A 5 -7.56 -4.77 -11.38
CA LEU A 5 -7.86 -4.66 -12.80
C LEU A 5 -7.12 -3.49 -13.43
N GLU A 6 -7.16 -2.33 -12.78
CA GLU A 6 -6.48 -1.12 -13.22
C GLU A 6 -4.96 -1.34 -13.26
N LEU A 7 -4.38 -1.93 -12.21
CA LEU A 7 -2.96 -2.18 -12.10
C LEU A 7 -2.42 -3.07 -13.23
N VAL A 8 -3.15 -4.14 -13.57
CA VAL A 8 -2.74 -5.08 -14.62
C VAL A 8 -2.91 -4.48 -16.01
N LYS A 9 -3.94 -3.64 -16.22
CA LYS A 9 -4.24 -3.07 -17.55
C LYS A 9 -3.42 -1.84 -17.88
N ASN A 10 -3.28 -0.93 -16.91
CA ASN A 10 -2.81 0.43 -17.15
C ASN A 10 -1.53 0.76 -16.35
N GLY A 11 -1.10 -0.14 -15.46
CA GLY A 11 0.14 0.01 -14.70
C GLY A 11 -0.07 0.64 -13.31
N PRO A 12 1.02 1.12 -12.69
CA PRO A 12 1.01 1.62 -11.32
C PRO A 12 0.02 2.78 -11.10
N MET A 13 -0.59 2.83 -9.92
CA MET A 13 -1.52 3.89 -9.52
C MET A 13 -1.13 4.50 -8.18
N ALA A 14 -1.49 5.76 -7.97
CA ALA A 14 -1.32 6.42 -6.68
C ALA A 14 -2.37 5.89 -5.70
N VAL A 15 -1.96 5.65 -4.46
CA VAL A 15 -2.85 5.29 -3.34
C VAL A 15 -2.43 6.08 -2.11
N ALA A 16 -3.31 6.22 -1.14
CA ALA A 16 -2.97 6.76 0.18
C ALA A 16 -3.38 5.79 1.28
N PHE A 17 -2.70 5.86 2.42
CA PHE A 17 -3.02 5.06 3.61
C PHE A 17 -2.64 5.83 4.87
N GLU A 18 -3.10 5.35 6.02
CA GLU A 18 -2.69 5.86 7.32
C GLU A 18 -1.37 5.23 7.77
N VAL A 19 -0.37 6.07 7.98
CA VAL A 19 0.89 5.68 8.62
C VAL A 19 0.71 5.76 10.13
N TYR A 20 0.93 4.63 10.79
CA TYR A 20 1.03 4.51 12.24
C TYR A 20 2.50 4.43 12.69
N PRO A 21 2.81 4.64 13.99
CA PRO A 21 4.19 4.59 14.49
C PRO A 21 4.91 3.26 14.24
N ASP A 22 4.19 2.14 14.22
CA ASP A 22 4.75 0.81 13.93
C ASP A 22 5.18 0.65 12.46
N PHE A 23 4.56 1.37 11.53
CA PHE A 23 4.96 1.42 10.13
C PHE A 23 6.32 2.10 9.94
N MET A 24 6.62 3.13 10.75
CA MET A 24 7.88 3.86 10.65
C MET A 24 9.10 2.97 10.88
N ILE A 25 8.95 1.91 11.67
CA ILE A 25 10.01 0.93 11.98
C ILE A 25 9.94 -0.33 11.11
N TYR A 26 9.05 -0.39 10.11
CA TYR A 26 8.95 -1.51 9.17
C TYR A 26 10.29 -1.79 8.49
N LYS A 27 10.61 -3.09 8.38
CA LYS A 27 11.82 -3.59 7.71
C LYS A 27 11.50 -4.58 6.60
N GLU A 28 10.64 -5.56 6.89
CA GLU A 28 10.28 -6.60 5.93
C GLU A 28 8.95 -7.28 6.31
N GLY A 29 8.40 -8.06 5.39
CA GLY A 29 7.22 -8.88 5.60
C GLY A 29 5.93 -8.22 5.14
N ILE A 30 4.79 -8.80 5.50
CA ILE A 30 3.47 -8.23 5.15
C ILE A 30 3.00 -7.42 6.35
N TYR A 31 3.04 -6.09 6.24
CA TYR A 31 2.57 -5.15 7.24
C TYR A 31 1.08 -5.33 7.51
N HIS A 32 0.74 -5.30 8.80
CA HIS A 32 -0.60 -5.30 9.34
C HIS A 32 -0.54 -4.51 10.65
N HIS A 33 -1.35 -3.47 10.75
CA HIS A 33 -1.43 -2.65 11.94
C HIS A 33 -2.17 -3.40 13.04
N THR A 34 -1.60 -3.42 14.26
CA THR A 34 -2.15 -4.20 15.38
C THR A 34 -3.01 -3.39 16.35
N GLY A 35 -3.26 -2.10 16.09
CA GLY A 35 -4.22 -1.27 16.85
C GLY A 35 -3.77 -0.89 18.26
N LEU A 36 -2.49 -1.07 18.60
CA LEU A 36 -1.99 -0.88 19.97
C LEU A 36 -1.92 0.60 20.43
N ALA A 37 -2.37 1.56 19.61
CA ALA A 37 -2.35 2.98 19.95
C ALA A 37 -3.43 3.84 19.24
N ASP A 38 -4.51 3.24 18.75
CA ASP A 38 -5.45 3.99 17.88
C ASP A 38 -6.45 4.82 18.69
N SER A 39 -6.53 6.10 18.37
CA SER A 39 -7.63 6.96 18.80
C SER A 39 -8.83 6.70 17.88
N PHE A 40 -10.04 6.55 18.42
CA PHE A 40 -11.23 6.30 17.60
C PHE A 40 -11.49 7.46 16.62
N ASN A 41 -11.44 7.18 15.31
CA ASN A 41 -11.86 8.11 14.26
C ASN A 41 -12.76 7.39 13.23
N PRO A 42 -14.01 7.85 13.01
CA PRO A 42 -14.91 7.27 12.02
C PRO A 42 -14.60 7.64 10.57
N PHE A 43 -13.64 8.53 10.31
CA PHE A 43 -13.12 8.80 8.97
C PHE A 43 -11.92 7.90 8.67
N GLU A 44 -11.86 7.37 7.45
CA GLU A 44 -10.67 6.73 6.88
C GLU A 44 -9.60 7.80 6.64
N LEU A 45 -8.84 8.07 7.71
CA LEU A 45 -7.68 8.95 7.67
C LEU A 45 -6.67 8.37 6.70
N THR A 46 -6.15 9.21 5.81
CA THR A 46 -4.93 8.89 5.07
C THR A 46 -3.98 10.06 5.27
N ASN A 47 -2.71 9.78 5.58
CA ASN A 47 -1.72 10.81 5.88
C ASN A 47 -0.46 10.69 4.99
N HIS A 48 -0.38 9.64 4.18
CA HIS A 48 0.77 9.37 3.31
C HIS A 48 0.34 8.83 1.95
N ALA A 49 0.91 9.39 0.88
CA ALA A 49 0.64 9.00 -0.50
C ALA A 49 1.82 8.22 -1.09
N VAL A 50 1.52 7.09 -1.74
CA VAL A 50 2.50 6.11 -2.23
C VAL A 50 2.04 5.52 -3.57
N LEU A 51 2.91 4.74 -4.22
CA LEU A 51 2.63 4.18 -5.54
C LEU A 51 2.42 2.67 -5.45
N LEU A 52 1.23 2.19 -5.79
CA LEU A 52 0.91 0.78 -5.87
C LEU A 52 1.48 0.19 -7.16
N VAL A 53 2.30 -0.86 -7.06
CA VAL A 53 3.04 -1.44 -8.20
C VAL A 53 2.78 -2.92 -8.44
N GLY A 54 2.24 -3.64 -7.45
CA GLY A 54 2.02 -5.08 -7.57
C GLY A 54 1.11 -5.65 -6.50
N TYR A 55 0.80 -6.94 -6.62
CA TYR A 55 0.14 -7.71 -5.57
C TYR A 55 0.62 -9.15 -5.59
N GLY A 56 0.41 -9.84 -4.47
CA GLY A 56 0.73 -11.26 -4.37
C GLY A 56 -0.10 -11.98 -3.33
N ARG A 57 0.35 -13.21 -3.07
CA ARG A 57 -0.16 -14.09 -2.03
C ARG A 57 1.02 -14.88 -1.46
N CYS A 58 1.17 -14.89 -0.13
CA CYS A 58 2.18 -15.73 0.51
C CYS A 58 1.79 -17.19 0.35
N HIS A 59 2.67 -18.01 -0.23
CA HIS A 59 2.39 -19.43 -0.49
C HIS A 59 2.24 -20.25 0.80
N LYS A 60 2.91 -19.85 1.89
CA LYS A 60 2.87 -20.58 3.16
C LYS A 60 1.62 -20.28 3.98
N THR A 61 1.22 -19.00 4.06
CA THR A 61 0.12 -18.55 4.92
C THR A 61 -1.17 -18.29 4.16
N GLY A 62 -1.11 -18.22 2.83
CA GLY A 62 -2.23 -17.80 2.00
C GLY A 62 -2.55 -16.30 2.08
N GLN A 63 -1.80 -15.53 2.87
CA GLN A 63 -2.03 -14.10 3.10
C GLN A 63 -1.84 -13.29 1.82
N LYS A 64 -2.86 -12.53 1.43
CA LYS A 64 -2.82 -11.63 0.28
C LYS A 64 -2.15 -10.32 0.69
N TYR A 65 -1.35 -9.76 -0.22
CA TYR A 65 -0.67 -8.48 -0.01
C TYR A 65 -0.65 -7.63 -1.29
N TRP A 66 -0.49 -6.32 -1.09
CA TRP A 66 -0.07 -5.34 -2.09
C TRP A 66 1.45 -5.17 -2.03
N ILE A 67 2.06 -4.76 -3.15
CA ILE A 67 3.46 -4.33 -3.23
C ILE A 67 3.43 -2.85 -3.57
N VAL A 68 4.04 -2.05 -2.72
CA VAL A 68 3.92 -0.59 -2.76
C VAL A 68 5.31 0.03 -2.73
N LYS A 69 5.54 0.99 -3.62
CA LYS A 69 6.76 1.78 -3.66
C LYS A 69 6.61 2.99 -2.74
N ASN A 70 7.51 3.11 -1.76
CA ASN A 70 7.57 4.25 -0.86
C ASN A 70 8.47 5.37 -1.43
N SER A 71 8.53 6.49 -0.73
CA SER A 71 9.28 7.70 -1.09
C SER A 71 10.32 8.12 -0.04
N TRP A 72 10.68 7.23 0.88
CA TRP A 72 11.64 7.49 1.97
C TRP A 72 13.08 6.99 1.68
N GLY A 73 13.41 6.78 0.42
CA GLY A 73 14.71 6.26 0.00
C GLY A 73 14.78 4.72 0.00
N THR A 74 15.84 4.18 -0.58
CA THR A 74 16.04 2.74 -0.76
C THR A 74 16.46 2.03 0.54
N ASP A 75 17.01 2.76 1.50
CA ASP A 75 17.46 2.18 2.78
C ASP A 75 16.31 1.83 3.73
N TRP A 76 15.08 2.23 3.37
CA TRP A 76 13.88 1.98 4.16
C TRP A 76 13.12 0.76 3.63
N GLY A 77 12.62 -0.08 4.54
CA GLY A 77 11.82 -1.25 4.20
C GLY A 77 12.56 -2.24 3.31
N GLU A 78 11.86 -2.74 2.29
CA GLU A 78 12.34 -3.72 1.32
C GLU A 78 12.88 -3.00 0.08
N ASP A 79 14.09 -2.44 0.16
CA ASP A 79 14.73 -1.65 -0.90
C ASP A 79 13.88 -0.43 -1.34
N GLY A 80 13.23 0.24 -0.38
CA GLY A 80 12.30 1.36 -0.63
C GLY A 80 10.87 0.93 -0.92
N TYR A 81 10.56 -0.37 -0.84
CA TYR A 81 9.22 -0.92 -0.98
C TYR A 81 8.70 -1.46 0.34
N PHE A 82 7.40 -1.75 0.36
CA PHE A 82 6.79 -2.52 1.44
C PHE A 82 5.65 -3.38 0.89
N ARG A 83 5.30 -4.40 1.68
CA ARG A 83 4.11 -5.20 1.45
C ARG A 83 3.11 -4.95 2.56
N ILE A 84 1.86 -4.71 2.20
CA ILE A 84 0.76 -4.45 3.14
C ILE A 84 -0.40 -5.42 2.85
N ARG A 85 -1.14 -5.79 3.90
CA ARG A 85 -2.30 -6.68 3.80
C ARG A 85 -3.31 -6.18 2.76
N ARG A 86 -3.83 -7.11 1.97
CA ARG A 86 -4.77 -6.83 0.86
C ARG A 86 -6.11 -7.53 1.05
N GLY A 87 -7.19 -6.84 0.70
CA GLY A 87 -8.56 -7.31 0.68
C GLY A 87 -9.32 -7.11 2.00
N SER A 88 -8.76 -6.31 2.91
CA SER A 88 -9.38 -5.91 4.18
C SER A 88 -9.30 -4.40 4.41
N ASP A 89 -8.98 -3.64 3.36
CA ASP A 89 -8.75 -2.20 3.43
C ASP A 89 -7.80 -1.76 4.57
N GLU A 90 -6.68 -2.47 4.66
CA GLU A 90 -5.69 -2.25 5.70
C GLU A 90 -5.18 -0.80 5.70
N CYS A 91 -5.36 -0.10 6.81
CA CYS A 91 -4.98 1.31 6.96
C CYS A 91 -5.55 2.21 5.84
N SER A 92 -6.72 1.87 5.30
CA SER A 92 -7.38 2.62 4.21
C SER A 92 -6.62 2.62 2.87
N ILE A 93 -5.71 1.66 2.65
CA ILE A 93 -4.94 1.55 1.40
C ILE A 93 -5.82 1.28 0.16
N GLU A 94 -7.04 0.79 0.33
CA GLU A 94 -7.98 0.49 -0.75
C GLU A 94 -9.07 1.57 -0.92
N SER A 95 -9.02 2.64 -0.12
CA SER A 95 -10.04 3.70 -0.04
C SER A 95 -9.90 4.79 -1.09
N ILE A 96 -8.68 5.14 -1.49
CA ILE A 96 -8.41 6.26 -2.41
C ILE A 96 -7.31 5.91 -3.44
N ALA A 97 -7.69 5.09 -4.42
CA ALA A 97 -6.84 4.79 -5.56
C ALA A 97 -7.07 5.78 -6.71
N VAL A 98 -6.00 6.37 -7.24
CA VAL A 98 -6.03 7.35 -8.33
C VAL A 98 -5.11 6.90 -9.46
N ALA A 99 -5.69 6.71 -10.65
CA ALA A 99 -4.98 6.40 -11.88
C ALA A 99 -4.95 7.62 -12.83
N ALA A 100 -3.92 7.69 -13.66
CA ALA A 100 -3.79 8.71 -14.69
C ALA A 100 -3.12 8.12 -15.93
N ASN A 101 -3.58 8.55 -17.11
CA ASN A 101 -3.04 8.10 -18.39
C ASN A 101 -2.03 9.14 -18.92
N PRO A 102 -0.72 8.89 -18.87
CA PRO A 102 0.27 9.82 -19.38
C PRO A 102 0.20 9.89 -20.92
N ILE A 103 0.49 11.06 -21.48
CA ILE A 103 0.67 11.23 -22.94
C ILE A 103 2.17 11.07 -23.24
N PRO A 104 2.61 9.97 -23.89
CA PRO A 104 4.01 9.77 -24.20
C PRO A 104 4.52 10.79 -25.22
N LYS A 105 5.81 11.11 -25.15
CA LYS A 105 6.49 11.79 -26.26
C LYS A 105 6.68 10.79 -27.40
N LEU A 106 6.62 11.30 -28.63
CA LEU A 106 6.93 10.55 -29.86
C LEU A 106 8.40 10.13 -29.90
#